data_AF-A0A292Z6F6-F1
#
_entry.id   AF-A0A292Z6F6-F1
#
_cell.length_a   1.000
_cell.length_b   1.000
_cell.length_c   1.000
_cell.angle_alpha   90.00
_cell.angle_beta   90.00
_cell.angle_gamma   90.00
#
_symmetry.space_group_name_H-M   'P 1'
#
loop_
_entity.id
_entity.type
_entity.pdbx_description
1 polymer ?
#
loop_
_entity_poly.entity_id
_entity_poly.type
_entity_poly.pdbx_seq_one_letter_code
_entity_poly.pdbx_strand_id
1 'polypeptide(L)'
;MYAFTAVPMLALATAVPLAWGWGLSWLDVGLAAGFYLLTCLGMTVGFHRLLTHRSFESRRGLRNGLAIAGSMAMQGDVITWVADHRRHHAFADKEGDPHSPWLHGTSPAGLARGFFHAPLGWLFDRRTTNPDRFVPDLLADRDLARIGRQFPLWTVVTLLTPALIGGSRPCRGGER
;
A
#
# COMPACT_ATOMS: atom_id res chain seq x y z
N MET A 1 18.68 -3.68 -2.17
CA MET A 1 17.35 -3.63 -2.82
C MET A 1 16.50 -4.84 -2.45
N TYR A 2 16.92 -6.07 -2.75
CA TYR A 2 16.35 -7.26 -2.06
C TYR A 2 16.40 -7.11 -0.55
N ALA A 3 17.44 -6.47 -0.02
CA ALA A 3 17.49 -6.09 1.39
C ALA A 3 16.28 -5.27 1.88
N PHE A 4 15.73 -4.30 1.11
CA PHE A 4 14.60 -3.50 1.59
C PHE A 4 13.30 -4.31 1.71
N THR A 5 13.13 -5.34 0.88
CA THR A 5 11.96 -6.23 0.93
C THR A 5 12.19 -7.43 1.85
N ALA A 6 13.37 -8.07 1.74
CA ALA A 6 13.74 -9.26 2.49
C ALA A 6 14.09 -8.95 3.95
N VAL A 7 14.71 -7.80 4.27
CA VAL A 7 15.06 -7.47 5.66
C VAL A 7 13.82 -7.32 6.53
N PRO A 8 12.75 -6.57 6.16
CA PRO A 8 11.53 -6.55 6.96
C PRO A 8 10.89 -7.94 7.12
N MET A 9 10.91 -8.77 6.08
CA MET A 9 10.37 -10.14 6.15
C MET A 9 11.18 -11.03 7.10
N LEU A 10 12.51 -10.98 7.01
CA LEU A 10 13.42 -11.71 7.90
C LEU A 10 13.34 -11.17 9.33
N ALA A 11 13.25 -9.85 9.50
CA ALA A 11 13.08 -9.19 10.78
C ALA A 11 11.76 -9.63 11.42
N LEU A 12 10.65 -9.70 10.67
CA LEU A 12 9.38 -10.21 11.18
C LEU A 12 9.50 -11.70 11.57
N ALA A 13 10.06 -12.52 10.68
CA ALA A 13 10.21 -13.97 10.90
C ALA A 13 11.10 -14.30 12.12
N THR A 14 12.05 -13.44 12.45
CA THR A 14 12.95 -13.59 13.61
C THR A 14 12.41 -12.91 14.88
N ALA A 15 11.85 -11.71 14.77
CA ALA A 15 11.32 -10.97 15.91
C ALA A 15 10.10 -11.66 16.53
N VAL A 16 9.24 -12.30 15.73
CA VAL A 16 8.05 -12.96 16.25
C VAL A 16 8.38 -14.08 17.25
N PRO A 17 9.20 -15.10 16.90
CA PRO A 17 9.61 -16.12 17.87
C PRO A 17 10.38 -15.56 19.07
N LEU A 18 11.27 -14.58 18.83
CA LEU A 18 12.13 -14.04 19.88
C LEU A 18 11.37 -13.18 20.89
N ALA A 19 10.33 -12.45 20.47
CA ALA A 19 9.55 -11.57 21.33
C ALA A 19 8.26 -12.22 21.85
N TRP A 20 7.91 -13.44 21.42
CA TRP A 20 6.68 -14.09 21.83
C TRP A 20 6.62 -14.33 23.34
N GLY A 21 5.50 -13.96 23.96
CA GLY A 21 5.24 -14.17 25.39
C GLY A 21 5.73 -13.06 26.32
N TRP A 22 6.73 -12.26 25.92
CA TRP A 22 7.23 -11.14 26.74
C TRP A 22 7.15 -9.77 26.06
N GLY A 23 7.16 -9.71 24.73
CA GLY A 23 6.97 -8.48 23.95
C GLY A 23 5.79 -8.55 22.96
N LEU A 24 5.46 -9.75 22.47
CA LEU A 24 4.33 -10.01 21.57
C LEU A 24 3.30 -10.94 22.23
N SER A 25 2.03 -10.69 21.93
CA SER A 25 0.90 -11.48 22.38
C SER A 25 -0.20 -11.56 21.31
N TRP A 26 -1.27 -12.28 21.64
CA TRP A 26 -2.46 -12.36 20.81
C TRP A 26 -3.11 -11.01 20.49
N LEU A 27 -2.94 -9.98 21.33
CA LEU A 27 -3.43 -8.65 20.97
C LEU A 27 -2.62 -8.06 19.80
N ASP A 28 -1.32 -8.35 19.66
CA ASP A 28 -0.53 -7.88 18.50
C ASP A 28 -0.96 -8.59 17.22
N VAL A 29 -1.30 -9.88 17.31
CA VAL A 29 -1.92 -10.62 16.20
C VAL A 29 -3.26 -9.99 15.81
N GLY A 30 -4.10 -9.64 16.80
CA GLY A 30 -5.37 -8.97 16.57
C GLY A 30 -5.21 -7.59 15.93
N LEU A 31 -4.24 -6.79 16.39
CA LEU A 31 -3.90 -5.49 15.80
C LEU A 31 -3.40 -5.65 14.36
N ALA A 32 -2.50 -6.60 14.11
CA ALA A 32 -1.99 -6.88 12.77
C ALA A 32 -3.12 -7.29 11.82
N ALA A 33 -4.01 -8.21 12.24
CA ALA A 33 -5.14 -8.64 11.44
C ALA A 33 -6.15 -7.50 11.20
N GLY A 34 -6.45 -6.70 12.21
CA GLY A 34 -7.37 -5.57 12.10
C GLY A 34 -6.85 -4.48 11.15
N PHE A 35 -5.58 -4.10 11.28
CA PHE A 35 -4.95 -3.13 10.38
C PHE A 35 -4.79 -3.68 8.96
N TYR A 36 -4.47 -4.98 8.82
CA TYR A 36 -4.45 -5.64 7.51
C TYR A 36 -5.81 -5.56 6.81
N LEU A 37 -6.90 -5.90 7.50
CA LEU A 37 -8.25 -5.82 6.92
C LEU A 37 -8.65 -4.38 6.59
N LEU A 38 -8.36 -3.43 7.49
CA LEU A 38 -8.64 -2.00 7.27
C LEU A 38 -7.93 -1.47 6.03
N THR A 39 -6.63 -1.72 5.91
CA THR A 39 -5.82 -1.26 4.77
C THR A 39 -6.19 -1.99 3.48
N CYS A 40 -6.46 -3.30 3.53
CA CYS A 40 -6.97 -4.06 2.39
C CYS A 40 -8.31 -3.51 1.87
N LEU A 41 -9.25 -3.15 2.75
CA LEU A 41 -10.50 -2.51 2.35
C LEU A 41 -10.23 -1.13 1.72
N GLY A 42 -9.34 -0.34 2.31
CA GLY A 42 -8.91 0.95 1.75
C GLY A 42 -8.35 0.83 0.33
N MET A 43 -7.50 -0.17 0.06
CA MET A 43 -6.94 -0.41 -1.26
C MET A 43 -7.99 -0.96 -2.24
N THR A 44 -8.66 -2.05 -1.87
CA THR A 44 -9.54 -2.78 -2.79
C THR A 44 -10.86 -2.07 -3.04
N VAL A 45 -11.47 -1.49 -2.01
CA VAL A 45 -12.76 -0.79 -2.12
C VAL A 45 -12.53 0.69 -2.40
N GLY A 46 -11.59 1.33 -1.71
CA GLY A 46 -11.29 2.76 -1.86
C GLY A 46 -10.52 3.09 -3.14
N PHE A 47 -9.22 2.79 -3.16
CA PHE A 47 -8.35 3.19 -4.27
C PHE A 47 -8.76 2.53 -5.59
N HIS A 48 -9.01 1.22 -5.56
CA HIS A 48 -9.28 0.44 -6.76
C HIS A 48 -10.73 0.62 -7.25
N ARG A 49 -11.75 0.15 -6.51
CA ARG A 49 -13.14 0.16 -7.01
C ARG A 49 -13.77 1.55 -7.05
N LEU A 50 -13.64 2.33 -5.97
CA LEU A 50 -14.27 3.65 -5.85
C LEU A 50 -13.54 4.72 -6.66
N LEU A 51 -12.23 4.91 -6.42
CA LEU A 51 -11.51 6.05 -6.99
C LEU A 51 -10.98 5.77 -8.40
N THR A 52 -10.51 4.55 -8.66
CA THR A 52 -10.01 4.22 -10.00
C THR A 52 -11.14 3.87 -10.96
N HIS A 53 -11.93 2.85 -10.62
CA HIS A 53 -12.96 2.32 -11.53
C HIS A 53 -14.30 3.03 -11.44
N ARG A 54 -14.50 3.90 -10.43
CA ARG A 54 -15.78 4.60 -10.20
C ARG A 54 -16.97 3.64 -10.22
N SER A 55 -16.79 2.43 -9.67
CA SER A 55 -17.78 1.36 -9.76
C SER A 55 -19.04 1.63 -8.93
N PHE A 56 -18.99 2.59 -8.01
CA PHE A 56 -20.11 3.03 -7.21
C PHE A 56 -19.87 4.46 -6.68
N GLU A 57 -20.94 5.11 -6.26
CA GLU A 57 -20.88 6.40 -5.58
C GLU A 57 -20.89 6.22 -4.05
N SER A 58 -20.25 7.14 -3.33
CA SER A 58 -20.26 7.13 -1.87
C SER A 58 -20.37 8.52 -1.29
N ARG A 59 -20.92 8.60 -0.08
CA ARG A 59 -20.92 9.83 0.70
C ARG A 59 -19.48 10.24 1.04
N ARG A 60 -19.25 11.55 1.12
CA ARG A 60 -17.95 12.18 1.38
C ARG A 60 -17.17 11.54 2.53
N GLY A 61 -17.85 11.24 3.65
CA GLY A 61 -17.21 10.61 4.81
C GLY A 61 -16.63 9.22 4.52
N LEU A 62 -17.40 8.36 3.85
CA LEU A 62 -16.95 7.03 3.47
C LEU A 62 -15.81 7.10 2.44
N ARG A 63 -15.93 7.97 1.43
CA ARG A 63 -14.88 8.19 0.43
C ARG A 63 -13.56 8.58 1.08
N ASN A 64 -13.58 9.59 1.94
CA ASN A 64 -12.38 10.08 2.61
C ASN A 64 -11.82 9.04 3.60
N GLY A 65 -12.68 8.34 4.33
CA GLY A 65 -12.27 7.26 5.23
C GLY A 65 -11.56 6.11 4.50
N LEU A 66 -12.11 5.67 3.36
CA LEU A 66 -11.47 4.66 2.52
C LEU A 66 -10.16 5.15 1.90
N ALA A 67 -10.07 6.43 1.52
CA ALA A 67 -8.84 7.01 1.00
C ALA A 67 -7.73 7.09 2.06
N ILE A 68 -8.07 7.42 3.30
CA ILE A 68 -7.14 7.39 4.44
C ILE A 68 -6.71 5.95 4.73
N ALA A 69 -7.65 5.01 4.82
CA ALA A 69 -7.35 3.59 5.05
C ALA A 69 -6.45 3.00 3.96
N GLY A 70 -6.66 3.37 2.69
CA GLY A 70 -5.78 2.97 1.58
C GLY A 70 -4.38 3.58 1.70
N SER A 71 -4.29 4.85 2.12
CA SER A 71 -3.01 5.53 2.36
C SER A 71 -2.20 4.85 3.48
N MET A 72 -2.86 4.24 4.46
CA MET A 72 -2.23 3.45 5.53
C MET A 72 -1.67 2.10 5.03
N ALA A 73 -1.94 1.68 3.80
CA ALA A 73 -1.36 0.46 3.21
C ALA A 73 0.08 0.64 2.70
N MET A 74 0.60 1.87 2.71
CA MET A 74 1.97 2.21 2.31
C MET A 74 2.32 1.84 0.85
N GLN A 75 1.35 1.88 -0.07
CA GLN A 75 1.55 1.58 -1.51
C GLN A 75 1.72 2.84 -2.38
N GLY A 76 2.01 3.99 -1.77
CA GLY A 76 2.00 5.31 -2.42
C GLY A 76 0.77 6.13 -2.06
N ASP A 77 0.82 7.43 -2.35
CA ASP A 77 -0.31 8.32 -2.07
C ASP A 77 -1.48 8.08 -3.02
N VAL A 78 -2.69 8.45 -2.58
CA VAL A 78 -3.94 8.22 -3.33
C VAL A 78 -3.95 8.80 -4.75
N ILE A 79 -3.26 9.93 -4.98
CA ILE A 79 -3.25 10.57 -6.30
C ILE A 79 -2.36 9.77 -7.24
N THR A 80 -1.12 9.52 -6.83
CA THR A 80 -0.15 8.76 -7.63
C THR A 80 -0.65 7.35 -7.90
N TRP A 81 -1.14 6.64 -6.88
CA TRP A 81 -1.61 5.26 -7.04
C TRP A 81 -2.76 5.16 -8.04
N VAL A 82 -3.78 6.02 -7.91
CA VAL A 82 -4.94 6.01 -8.83
C VAL A 82 -4.52 6.44 -10.24
N ALA A 83 -3.56 7.37 -10.37
CA ALA A 83 -3.03 7.78 -11.67
C ALA A 83 -2.30 6.62 -12.37
N ASP A 84 -1.40 5.93 -11.65
CA ASP A 84 -0.67 4.76 -12.15
C ASP A 84 -1.64 3.64 -12.53
N HIS A 85 -2.64 3.35 -11.69
CA HIS A 85 -3.62 2.29 -11.95
C HIS A 85 -4.52 2.62 -13.16
N ARG A 86 -4.96 3.87 -13.30
CA ARG A 86 -5.71 4.31 -14.50
C ARG A 86 -4.86 4.24 -15.76
N ARG A 87 -3.57 4.61 -15.67
CA ARG A 87 -2.62 4.47 -16.77
C ARG A 87 -2.40 3.01 -17.14
N HIS A 88 -2.21 2.14 -16.16
CA HIS A 88 -2.11 0.69 -16.37
C HIS A 88 -3.32 0.19 -17.15
N HIS A 89 -4.55 0.49 -16.74
CA HIS A 89 -5.74 0.08 -17.50
C HIS A 89 -5.83 0.68 -18.90
N ALA A 90 -5.39 1.93 -19.10
CA ALA A 90 -5.41 2.57 -20.41
C ALA A 90 -4.40 1.94 -21.39
N PHE A 91 -3.30 1.39 -20.88
CA PHE A 91 -2.20 0.84 -21.69
C PHE A 91 -1.92 -0.64 -21.42
N ALA A 92 -2.83 -1.36 -20.77
CA ALA A 92 -2.59 -2.71 -20.27
C ALA A 92 -1.97 -3.61 -21.34
N ASP A 93 -0.87 -4.26 -20.98
CA ASP A 93 -0.08 -5.15 -21.86
C ASP A 93 0.49 -4.49 -23.12
N LYS A 94 0.59 -3.15 -23.14
CA LYS A 94 1.16 -2.36 -24.23
C LYS A 94 2.24 -1.41 -23.71
N GLU A 95 2.99 -0.85 -24.64
CA GLU A 95 3.93 0.25 -24.34
C GLU A 95 3.18 1.39 -23.64
N GLY A 96 3.74 1.84 -22.51
CA GLY A 96 3.14 2.86 -21.67
C GLY A 96 2.47 2.34 -20.41
N ASP A 97 2.20 1.03 -20.27
CA ASP A 97 1.82 0.42 -19.00
C ASP A 97 3.02 0.41 -18.04
N PRO A 98 2.91 1.05 -16.85
CA PRO A 98 4.03 1.16 -15.92
C PRO A 98 4.56 -0.20 -15.43
N HIS A 99 3.72 -1.24 -15.33
CA HIS A 99 4.10 -2.50 -14.71
C HIS A 99 3.69 -3.73 -15.55
N SER A 100 3.73 -3.60 -16.88
CA SER A 100 3.43 -4.73 -17.77
C SER A 100 4.48 -5.84 -17.66
N PRO A 101 4.06 -7.11 -17.54
CA PRO A 101 4.99 -8.24 -17.62
C PRO A 101 5.54 -8.45 -19.05
N TRP A 102 4.95 -7.82 -20.06
CA TRP A 102 5.32 -7.98 -21.47
C TRP A 102 6.28 -6.90 -21.99
N LEU A 103 6.67 -5.94 -21.13
CA LEU A 103 7.54 -4.82 -21.49
C LEU A 103 8.87 -5.25 -22.13
N HIS A 104 9.36 -6.44 -21.81
CA HIS A 104 10.65 -6.95 -22.27
C HIS A 104 10.54 -8.00 -23.39
N GLY A 105 9.38 -8.07 -24.04
CA GLY A 105 9.11 -9.01 -25.13
C GLY A 105 8.78 -10.44 -24.65
N THR A 106 8.65 -11.36 -25.60
CA THR A 106 8.14 -12.73 -25.37
C THR A 106 9.23 -13.81 -25.31
N SER A 107 10.51 -13.43 -25.37
CA SER A 107 11.61 -14.40 -25.20
C SER A 107 11.63 -14.93 -23.76
N PRO A 108 12.17 -16.14 -23.49
CA PRO A 108 12.26 -16.66 -22.13
C PRO A 108 12.99 -15.71 -21.15
N ALA A 109 14.06 -15.04 -21.62
CA ALA A 109 14.77 -14.03 -20.84
C ALA A 109 13.93 -12.75 -20.63
N GLY A 110 13.17 -12.32 -21.65
CA GLY A 110 12.24 -11.20 -21.56
C GLY A 110 11.13 -11.46 -20.55
N LEU A 111 10.52 -12.64 -20.59
CA LEU A 111 9.49 -13.08 -19.65
C LEU A 111 10.02 -13.15 -18.21
N ALA A 112 11.22 -13.70 -18.00
CA ALA A 112 11.85 -13.71 -16.68
C ALA A 112 12.07 -12.29 -16.14
N ARG A 113 12.52 -11.37 -17.01
CA ARG A 113 12.69 -9.95 -16.63
C ARG A 113 11.35 -9.28 -16.31
N GLY A 114 10.32 -9.54 -17.12
CA GLY A 114 8.96 -9.06 -16.91
C GLY A 114 8.35 -9.54 -15.60
N PHE A 115 8.59 -10.80 -15.23
CA PHE A 115 8.16 -11.40 -13.97
C PHE A 115 8.69 -10.66 -12.74
N PHE A 116 9.94 -10.17 -12.76
CA PHE A 116 10.49 -9.36 -11.68
C PHE A 116 10.14 -7.86 -11.80
N HIS A 117 9.90 -7.38 -13.02
CA HIS A 117 9.54 -5.99 -13.27
C HIS A 117 8.14 -5.63 -12.77
N ALA A 118 7.14 -6.44 -13.11
CA ALA A 118 5.73 -6.19 -12.78
C ALA A 118 5.46 -6.04 -11.26
N PRO A 119 5.99 -6.89 -10.35
CA PRO A 119 5.73 -6.75 -8.93
C PRO A 119 6.58 -5.68 -8.23
N LEU A 120 7.80 -5.39 -8.72
CA LEU A 120 8.76 -4.55 -7.99
C LEU A 120 9.60 -3.64 -8.87
N GLY A 121 10.05 -4.12 -10.04
CA GLY A 121 11.01 -3.36 -10.86
C GLY A 121 10.49 -2.02 -11.36
N TRP A 122 9.19 -1.87 -11.59
CA TRP A 122 8.60 -0.62 -12.06
C TRP A 122 8.63 0.51 -11.03
N LEU A 123 8.61 0.20 -9.73
CA LEU A 123 8.66 1.17 -8.64
C LEU A 123 9.96 2.00 -8.63
N PHE A 124 10.99 1.52 -9.32
CA PHE A 124 12.30 2.17 -9.42
C PHE A 124 12.47 2.93 -10.74
N ASP A 125 11.48 2.88 -11.64
CA ASP A 125 11.48 3.71 -12.83
C ASP A 125 11.30 5.18 -12.43
N ARG A 126 12.09 6.07 -13.03
CA ARG A 126 11.99 7.52 -12.79
C ARG A 126 10.83 8.16 -13.55
N ARG A 127 10.20 7.42 -14.47
CA ARG A 127 9.04 7.88 -15.23
C ARG A 127 7.81 7.93 -14.33
N THR A 128 7.46 9.12 -13.87
CA THR A 128 6.22 9.34 -13.13
C THR A 128 5.03 9.44 -14.07
N THR A 129 3.88 8.95 -13.64
CA THR A 129 2.62 9.16 -14.36
C THR A 129 2.14 10.59 -14.18
N ASN A 130 1.76 11.25 -15.29
CA ASN A 130 1.24 12.61 -15.26
C ASN A 130 -0.17 12.65 -14.63
N PRO A 131 -0.35 13.19 -13.41
CA PRO A 131 -1.63 13.17 -12.72
C PRO A 131 -2.69 14.04 -13.40
N ASP A 132 -2.31 15.14 -14.05
CA ASP A 132 -3.24 16.04 -14.75
C ASP A 132 -3.96 15.33 -15.90
N ARG A 133 -3.29 14.33 -16.50
CA ARG A 133 -3.85 13.52 -17.59
C ARG A 133 -4.80 12.44 -17.07
N PHE A 134 -4.42 11.72 -16.01
CA PHE A 134 -5.11 10.49 -15.60
C PHE A 134 -6.11 10.69 -14.45
N VAL A 135 -5.91 11.70 -13.60
CA VAL A 135 -6.71 11.95 -12.41
C VAL A 135 -7.07 13.44 -12.19
N PRO A 136 -7.48 14.20 -13.24
CA PRO A 136 -7.87 15.60 -13.07
C PRO A 136 -9.04 15.77 -12.08
N ASP A 137 -9.91 14.77 -11.97
CA ASP A 137 -11.02 14.72 -11.01
C ASP A 137 -10.55 14.63 -9.55
N LEU A 138 -9.51 13.84 -9.26
CA LEU A 138 -8.98 13.76 -7.89
C LEU A 138 -8.18 15.02 -7.52
N LEU A 139 -7.50 15.63 -8.48
CA LEU A 139 -6.80 16.90 -8.27
C LEU A 139 -7.78 18.05 -7.98
N ALA A 140 -8.96 18.03 -8.61
CA ALA A 140 -10.02 19.00 -8.35
C ALA A 140 -10.69 18.80 -6.98
N ASP A 141 -10.70 17.57 -6.43
CA ASP A 141 -11.21 17.30 -5.09
C ASP A 141 -10.20 17.71 -4.01
N ARG A 142 -10.50 18.82 -3.32
CA ARG A 142 -9.66 19.38 -2.25
C ARG A 142 -9.37 18.40 -1.12
N ASP A 143 -10.29 17.48 -0.81
CA ASP A 143 -10.07 16.53 0.28
C ASP A 143 -9.13 15.41 -0.15
N LEU A 144 -9.34 14.83 -1.33
CA LEU A 144 -8.46 13.77 -1.85
C LEU A 144 -7.04 14.31 -2.10
N ALA A 145 -6.92 15.52 -2.64
CA ALA A 145 -5.63 16.19 -2.77
C ALA A 145 -4.95 16.43 -1.40
N ARG A 146 -5.70 16.79 -0.35
CA ARG A 146 -5.16 16.92 1.01
C ARG A 146 -4.71 15.58 1.59
N ILE A 147 -5.54 14.54 1.47
CA ILE A 147 -5.25 13.19 1.94
C ILE A 147 -3.98 12.65 1.27
N GLY A 148 -3.83 12.87 -0.04
CA GLY A 148 -2.61 12.52 -0.77
C GLY A 148 -1.35 13.20 -0.21
N ARG A 149 -1.41 14.51 0.05
CA ARG A 149 -0.29 15.24 0.70
C ARG A 149 0.02 14.77 2.12
N GLN A 150 -0.97 14.20 2.81
CA GLN A 150 -0.82 13.63 4.15
C GLN A 150 -0.31 12.18 4.14
N PHE A 151 0.04 11.60 2.99
CA PHE A 151 0.54 10.22 2.91
C PHE A 151 1.68 9.90 3.90
N PRO A 152 2.70 10.77 4.11
CA PRO A 152 3.72 10.51 5.14
C PRO A 152 3.15 10.42 6.56
N LEU A 153 2.14 11.24 6.88
CA LEU A 153 1.44 11.17 8.16
C LEU A 153 0.74 9.82 8.32
N TRP A 154 -0.03 9.38 7.31
CA TRP A 154 -0.75 8.10 7.38
C TRP A 154 0.19 6.89 7.46
N THR A 155 1.37 7.00 6.84
CA THR A 155 2.45 6.01 6.97
C THR A 155 3.00 5.96 8.40
N VAL A 156 3.22 7.11 9.04
CA VAL A 156 3.64 7.15 10.45
C VAL A 156 2.55 6.59 11.36
N VAL A 157 1.29 6.97 11.12
CA VAL A 157 0.14 6.50 11.90
C VAL A 157 -0.02 4.98 11.83
N THR A 158 0.05 4.37 10.63
CA THR A 158 -0.13 2.92 10.47
C THR A 158 0.99 2.12 11.15
N LEU A 159 2.22 2.65 11.18
CA LEU A 159 3.36 2.00 11.82
C LEU A 159 3.38 2.17 13.34
N LEU A 160 3.11 3.37 13.83
CA LEU A 160 3.23 3.66 15.27
C LEU A 160 2.00 3.22 16.06
N THR A 161 0.79 3.28 15.49
CA THR A 161 -0.44 3.02 16.26
C THR A 161 -0.47 1.60 16.83
N PRO A 162 -0.20 0.52 16.07
CA PRO A 162 -0.15 -0.83 16.62
C PRO A 162 0.94 -0.98 17.69
N ALA A 163 2.12 -0.37 17.47
CA ALA A 163 3.23 -0.43 18.40
C ALA A 163 2.92 0.26 19.74
N LEU A 164 2.24 1.41 19.70
CA LEU A 164 1.84 2.15 20.90
C LEU A 164 0.77 1.40 21.69
N ILE A 165 -0.23 0.82 21.01
CA ILE A 165 -1.29 0.04 21.66
C ILE A 165 -0.73 -1.27 22.23
N GLY A 166 0.18 -1.93 21.51
CA GLY A 166 0.82 -3.15 21.98
C GLY A 166 1.78 -2.91 23.14
N GLY A 167 2.56 -1.83 23.07
CA GLY A 167 3.57 -1.45 24.06
C GLY A 167 3.04 -0.84 25.34
N SER A 168 1.77 -0.38 25.38
CA SER A 168 1.15 0.14 26.60
C SER A 168 0.74 -0.95 27.60
N ARG A 169 1.02 -2.22 27.32
CA ARG A 169 0.72 -3.33 28.23
C ARG A 169 1.73 -3.38 29.39
N PRO A 170 1.28 -3.67 30.62
CA PRO A 170 2.20 -3.98 31.71
C PRO A 170 3.08 -5.17 31.33
N CYS A 171 4.40 -5.07 31.53
CA CYS A 171 5.28 -6.23 31.43
C CYS A 171 4.75 -7.31 32.37
N ARG A 172 4.38 -8.49 31.84
CA ARG A 172 4.19 -9.67 32.68
C ARG A 172 5.56 -10.08 33.20
N GLY A 173 5.94 -9.52 34.36
CA GLY A 173 7.08 -9.96 35.13
C GLY A 173 6.94 -11.46 35.37
N GLY A 174 8.03 -12.20 35.13
CA GLY A 174 8.04 -13.64 35.18
C GLY A 174 7.62 -14.18 36.54
N GLU A 175 6.60 -15.03 36.55
CA GLU A 175 6.53 -16.12 37.52
C GLU A 175 7.45 -17.22 36.98
N ARG A 176 8.64 -17.31 37.58
CA ARG A 176 9.39 -18.57 37.69
C ARG A 176 9.10 -19.14 39.07
#